data_AF-A0A7S0RWG3-F1
#
_entry.id   AF-A0A7S0RWG3-F1
#
_cell.length_a   1.000
_cell.length_b   1.000
_cell.length_c   1.000
_cell.angle_alpha   90.00
_cell.angle_beta   90.00
_cell.angle_gamma   90.00
#
_symmetry.space_group_name_H-M   'P 1'
#
loop_
_entity.id
_entity.type
_entity.pdbx_description
1 polymer ?
#
loop_
_entity_poly.entity_id
_entity_poly.type
_entity_poly.pdbx_seq_one_letter_code
_entity_poly.pdbx_strand_id
1 'polypeptide(L)'
;QRLGEEVVIVNPEVVNHAHNVWLRLRTILGETVQHAGDRHRWAAAKKPMTGWFATFFAMQVCEHVSLYGMSPYTTNVGATAGSAVAADSPPDPSTTAGAPPYHYFDDTPGAVKSHSFDLAHEVYHHLCESPCTGVNMTILD
;
A
#
# COMPACT_ATOMS: atom_id res chain seq x y z
N GLN A 1 32.43 -10.17 -11.15
CA GLN A 1 31.31 -9.22 -11.26
C GLN A 1 31.67 -7.95 -10.52
N ARG A 2 31.42 -6.78 -11.12
CA ARG A 2 31.56 -5.48 -10.45
C ARG A 2 30.21 -5.14 -9.83
N LEU A 3 30.19 -4.79 -8.55
CA LEU A 3 28.98 -4.46 -7.79
C LEU A 3 28.05 -3.45 -8.50
N GLY A 4 28.60 -2.55 -9.31
CA GLY A 4 27.84 -1.49 -9.99
C GLY A 4 27.04 -1.91 -11.23
N GLU A 5 27.17 -3.15 -11.72
CA GLU A 5 26.39 -3.63 -12.87
C GLU A 5 25.11 -4.37 -12.44
N GLU A 6 25.02 -4.80 -11.18
CA GLU A 6 23.91 -5.62 -10.67
C GLU A 6 23.18 -5.00 -9.48
N VAL A 7 23.77 -3.98 -8.82
CA VAL A 7 23.19 -3.35 -7.62
C VAL A 7 22.95 -1.86 -7.88
N VAL A 8 21.69 -1.46 -7.78
CA VAL A 8 21.28 -0.04 -7.82
C VAL A 8 21.08 0.45 -6.40
N ILE A 9 21.78 1.54 -6.04
CA ILE A 9 21.61 2.22 -4.76
C ILE A 9 20.69 3.43 -4.98
N VAL A 10 19.53 3.42 -4.31
CA VAL A 10 18.62 4.57 -4.31
C VAL A 10 19.25 5.69 -3.47
N ASN A 11 19.27 6.91 -4.03
CA ASN A 11 19.78 8.08 -3.32
C ASN A 11 19.01 8.28 -1.99
N PRO A 12 19.69 8.42 -0.83
CA PRO A 12 19.04 8.65 0.46
C PRO A 12 18.07 9.83 0.47
N GLU A 13 18.32 10.88 -0.33
CA GLU A 13 17.41 12.03 -0.43
C GLU A 13 16.06 11.65 -1.02
N VAL A 14 16.01 10.70 -1.96
CA VAL A 14 14.73 10.20 -2.51
C VAL A 14 13.94 9.46 -1.43
N VAL A 15 14.63 8.66 -0.61
CA VAL A 15 14.01 7.93 0.50
C VAL A 15 13.50 8.91 1.56
N ASN A 16 14.29 9.92 1.92
CA ASN A 16 13.89 10.97 2.86
C ASN A 16 12.70 11.76 2.33
N HIS A 17 12.72 12.10 1.04
CA HIS A 17 11.62 12.82 0.40
C HIS A 17 10.33 12.00 0.41
N ALA A 18 10.38 10.72 -0.01
CA ALA A 18 9.25 9.80 0.06
C ALA A 18 8.69 9.68 1.49
N HIS A 19 9.56 9.60 2.49
CA HIS A 19 9.15 9.54 3.89
C HIS A 19 8.46 10.84 4.34
N ASN A 20 9.00 12.01 3.97
CA ASN A 20 8.41 13.30 4.31
C ASN A 20 7.06 13.51 3.62
N VAL A 21 6.91 13.08 2.37
CA VAL A 21 5.62 13.10 1.66
C VAL A 21 4.61 12.22 2.38
N TRP A 22 4.99 11.00 2.78
CA TRP A 22 4.13 10.12 3.58
C TRP A 22 3.65 10.79 4.88
N LEU A 23 4.56 11.42 5.63
CA LEU A 23 4.20 12.11 6.87
C LEU A 23 3.19 13.24 6.62
N ARG A 24 3.35 13.99 5.52
CA ARG A 24 2.41 15.05 5.13
C ARG A 24 1.06 14.50 4.72
N LEU A 25 1.03 13.48 3.86
CA LEU A 25 -0.21 12.83 3.42
C LEU A 25 -0.98 12.25 4.60
N ARG A 26 -0.29 11.60 5.54
CA ARG A 26 -0.91 11.12 6.79
C ARG A 26 -1.57 12.25 7.57
N THR A 27 -0.92 13.40 7.71
CA THR A 27 -1.50 14.54 8.42
C THR A 27 -2.74 15.06 7.68
N ILE A 28 -2.64 15.29 6.37
CA ILE A 28 -3.75 15.78 5.55
C ILE A 28 -4.95 14.84 5.63
N LEU A 29 -4.75 13.56 5.35
CA LEU A 29 -5.82 12.58 5.36
C LEU A 29 -6.36 12.37 6.77
N GLY A 30 -5.48 12.30 7.78
CA GLY A 30 -5.88 12.20 9.18
C GLY A 30 -6.75 13.36 9.66
N GLU A 31 -6.48 14.58 9.19
CA GLU A 31 -7.33 15.76 9.43
C GLU A 31 -8.66 15.67 8.68
N THR A 32 -8.65 15.25 7.40
CA THR A 32 -9.86 15.06 6.58
C THR A 32 -10.84 14.06 7.22
N VAL A 33 -10.33 12.95 7.74
CA VAL A 33 -11.16 11.92 8.38
C VAL A 33 -11.68 12.33 9.75
N GLN A 34 -10.93 13.11 10.52
CA GLN A 34 -11.45 13.70 11.76
C GLN A 34 -12.64 14.62 11.51
N HIS A 35 -12.67 15.35 10.38
CA HIS A 35 -13.78 16.24 10.02
C HIS A 35 -15.02 15.49 9.54
N ALA A 36 -14.85 14.31 8.94
CA ALA A 36 -15.94 13.47 8.45
C ALA A 36 -16.71 12.70 9.54
N GLY A 37 -16.31 12.82 10.82
CA GLY A 37 -16.96 12.13 11.95
C GLY A 37 -16.62 10.63 12.07
N ASP A 38 -16.03 10.03 11.04
CA ASP A 38 -15.47 8.69 11.09
C ASP A 38 -14.10 8.72 11.77
N ARG A 39 -14.01 8.22 13.01
CA ARG A 39 -12.72 8.04 13.69
C ARG A 39 -11.98 6.83 13.13
N HIS A 40 -11.52 6.90 11.88
CA HIS A 40 -10.67 5.85 11.33
C HIS A 40 -9.31 5.84 12.03
N ARG A 41 -8.89 4.63 12.42
CA ARG A 41 -7.81 4.34 13.39
C ARG A 41 -6.41 4.48 12.78
N TRP A 42 -6.16 5.46 11.91
CA TRP A 42 -4.86 5.65 11.27
C TRP A 42 -3.76 6.13 12.23
N ALA A 43 -4.14 6.46 13.47
CA ALA A 43 -3.29 7.00 14.52
C ALA A 43 -2.21 6.03 15.05
N ALA A 44 -2.30 4.73 14.77
CA ALA A 44 -1.44 3.73 15.42
C ALA A 44 -0.15 3.39 14.64
N ALA A 45 -0.15 3.40 13.31
CA ALA A 45 1.03 2.99 12.54
C ALA A 45 1.81 4.19 11.98
N LYS A 46 3.08 4.25 12.37
CA LYS A 46 3.91 5.44 12.23
C LYS A 46 4.78 5.46 10.98
N LYS A 47 4.98 4.30 10.32
CA LYS A 47 6.01 4.15 9.28
C LYS A 47 5.42 3.66 7.95
N PRO A 48 5.80 4.27 6.82
CA PRO A 48 5.46 3.75 5.51
C PRO A 48 6.05 2.34 5.32
N MET A 49 5.36 1.51 4.55
CA MET A 49 5.86 0.19 4.11
C MET A 49 6.93 0.36 3.04
N THR A 50 7.74 -0.67 2.81
CA THR A 50 8.68 -0.70 1.67
C THR A 50 7.96 -0.50 0.33
N GLY A 51 6.74 -1.03 0.20
CA GLY A 51 5.87 -0.80 -0.96
C GLY A 51 5.64 0.69 -1.28
N TRP A 52 5.47 1.55 -0.26
CA TRP A 52 5.35 3.00 -0.47
C TRP A 52 6.59 3.60 -1.13
N PHE A 53 7.78 3.23 -0.66
CA PHE A 53 9.03 3.74 -1.24
C PHE A 53 9.22 3.27 -2.68
N ALA A 54 8.86 2.01 -2.98
CA ALA A 54 8.91 1.46 -4.33
C ALA A 54 7.94 2.21 -5.27
N THR A 55 6.68 2.38 -4.85
CA THR A 55 5.67 3.16 -5.60
C THR A 55 6.13 4.59 -5.82
N PHE A 56 6.60 5.27 -4.75
CA PHE A 56 7.06 6.65 -4.85
C PHE A 56 8.21 6.78 -5.85
N PHE A 57 9.19 5.87 -5.80
CA PHE A 57 10.29 5.85 -6.75
C PHE A 57 9.78 5.64 -8.17
N ALA A 58 8.90 4.66 -8.40
CA ALA A 58 8.30 4.40 -9.71
C ALA A 58 7.60 5.64 -10.28
N MET A 59 6.84 6.38 -9.46
CA MET A 59 6.24 7.65 -9.87
C MET A 59 7.27 8.71 -10.31
N GLN A 60 8.50 8.68 -9.80
CA GLN A 60 9.53 9.64 -10.22
C GLN A 60 10.22 9.25 -11.53
N VAL A 61 10.19 7.97 -11.92
CA VAL A 61 10.98 7.45 -13.05
C VAL A 61 10.14 6.90 -14.21
N CYS A 62 8.85 6.65 -13.99
CA CYS A 62 7.93 6.08 -14.98
C CYS A 62 6.85 7.09 -15.39
N GLU A 63 6.43 7.03 -16.65
CA GLU A 63 5.28 7.80 -17.15
C GLU A 63 3.94 7.20 -16.68
N HIS A 64 3.92 5.88 -16.48
CA HIS A 64 2.76 5.12 -16.03
C HIS A 64 3.16 4.12 -14.94
N VAL A 65 2.34 4.00 -13.89
CA VAL A 65 2.56 3.07 -12.77
C VAL A 65 1.28 2.29 -12.52
N SER A 66 1.35 0.96 -12.63
CA SER A 66 0.26 0.07 -12.21
C SER A 66 0.68 -0.70 -10.97
N LEU A 67 -0.12 -0.61 -9.90
CA LEU A 67 0.11 -1.32 -8.64
C LEU A 67 -0.75 -2.56 -8.55
N TYR A 68 -0.14 -3.65 -8.07
CA TYR A 68 -0.77 -4.95 -7.84
C TYR A 68 -0.48 -5.41 -6.41
N GLY A 69 -1.44 -6.12 -5.80
CA GLY A 69 -1.26 -6.69 -4.45
C GLY A 69 -1.14 -5.63 -3.35
N MET A 70 -1.77 -4.47 -3.54
CA MET A 70 -1.74 -3.34 -2.59
C MET A 70 -3.03 -3.22 -1.77
N SER A 71 -3.90 -4.23 -1.80
CA SER A 71 -5.12 -4.26 -1.02
C SER A 71 -4.81 -4.32 0.48
N PRO A 72 -5.62 -3.68 1.34
CA PRO A 72 -5.31 -3.57 2.75
C PRO A 72 -5.48 -4.92 3.46
N TYR A 73 -4.43 -5.39 4.13
CA TYR A 73 -4.51 -6.59 4.97
C TYR A 73 -5.23 -6.31 6.29
N THR A 74 -6.22 -7.13 6.64
CA THR A 74 -6.87 -7.10 7.95
C THR A 74 -6.83 -8.48 8.59
N THR A 75 -6.68 -8.52 9.93
CA THR A 75 -6.75 -9.78 10.69
C THR A 75 -8.19 -10.24 10.93
N ASN A 76 -9.18 -9.48 10.50
CA ASN A 76 -10.59 -9.79 10.68
C ASN A 76 -11.08 -10.63 9.51
N VAL A 77 -10.97 -11.95 9.68
CA VAL A 77 -11.73 -12.92 8.90
C VAL A 77 -13.22 -12.58 9.04
N GLY A 78 -13.82 -11.98 8.00
CA GLY A 78 -15.24 -11.63 7.95
C GLY A 78 -15.58 -10.14 7.75
N ALA A 79 -14.62 -9.22 7.67
CA ALA A 79 -14.90 -7.87 7.19
C ALA A 79 -14.86 -7.88 5.66
N THR A 80 -16.04 -7.80 5.04
CA THR A 80 -16.28 -7.75 3.60
C THR A 80 -15.42 -6.69 2.91
N ALA A 81 -14.23 -7.08 2.43
CA ALA A 81 -13.55 -6.40 1.34
C ALA A 81 -14.14 -7.01 0.06
N GLY A 82 -15.07 -6.28 -0.57
CA GLY A 82 -15.53 -6.62 -1.90
C GLY A 82 -14.38 -6.42 -2.89
N SER A 83 -13.66 -7.49 -3.20
CA SER A 83 -13.00 -7.63 -4.50
C SER A 83 -13.18 -9.07 -4.96
N ALA A 84 -13.75 -9.20 -6.15
CA ALA A 84 -14.15 -10.46 -6.75
C ALA A 84 -12.90 -11.24 -7.18
N VAL A 85 -12.48 -12.22 -6.39
CA VAL A 85 -11.49 -13.20 -6.86
C VAL A 85 -12.19 -14.14 -7.84
N ALA A 86 -11.73 -14.12 -9.09
CA ALA A 86 -12.23 -14.96 -10.17
C ALA A 86 -12.17 -16.46 -9.80
N ALA A 87 -13.24 -17.16 -10.16
CA ALA A 87 -13.64 -18.48 -9.67
C ALA A 87 -12.79 -19.69 -10.09
N ASP A 88 -11.57 -19.51 -10.61
CA ASP A 88 -10.82 -20.58 -11.30
C ASP A 88 -9.56 -21.09 -10.56
N SER A 89 -9.33 -20.69 -9.31
CA SER A 89 -8.29 -21.30 -8.46
C SER A 89 -8.90 -22.23 -7.41
N PRO A 90 -8.36 -23.45 -7.20
CA PRO A 90 -8.89 -24.36 -6.20
C PRO A 90 -8.78 -23.73 -4.81
N PRO A 91 -9.81 -23.86 -3.96
CA PRO A 91 -9.78 -23.32 -2.61
C PRO A 91 -8.68 -24.00 -1.79
N ASP A 92 -7.83 -23.19 -1.18
CA ASP A 92 -6.85 -23.62 -0.20
C ASP A 92 -7.58 -24.12 1.07
N PRO A 93 -7.31 -25.35 1.56
CA PRO A 93 -7.93 -25.90 2.76
C PRO A 93 -7.57 -25.17 4.08
N SER A 94 -6.74 -24.12 4.06
CA SER A 94 -6.28 -23.43 5.28
C SER A 94 -7.01 -22.14 5.67
N THR A 95 -7.98 -21.64 4.88
CA THR A 95 -8.63 -20.36 5.19
C THR A 95 -10.15 -20.46 5.35
N THR A 96 -10.59 -20.32 6.59
CA THR A 96 -11.98 -19.99 6.91
C THR A 96 -12.31 -18.62 6.27
N ALA A 97 -13.17 -18.64 5.24
CA ALA A 97 -13.97 -17.55 4.68
C ALA A 97 -13.34 -16.13 4.53
N GLY A 98 -12.72 -15.88 3.38
CA GLY A 98 -13.02 -14.68 2.57
C GLY A 98 -12.03 -13.51 2.59
N ALA A 99 -10.97 -13.55 3.40
CA ALA A 99 -9.90 -12.54 3.34
C ALA A 99 -8.65 -13.12 2.66
N PRO A 100 -7.99 -12.39 1.74
CA PRO A 100 -6.76 -12.85 1.12
C PRO A 100 -5.64 -13.04 2.16
N PRO A 101 -4.70 -13.98 1.93
CA PRO A 101 -3.57 -14.19 2.81
C PRO A 101 -2.69 -12.93 2.90
N TYR A 102 -1.85 -12.84 3.94
CA TYR A 102 -0.97 -11.70 4.14
C TYR A 102 0.06 -11.54 3.02
N HIS A 103 0.63 -12.66 2.56
CA HIS A 103 1.39 -12.75 1.32
C HIS A 103 0.71 -13.74 0.39
N TYR A 104 0.86 -13.54 -0.93
CA TYR A 104 0.29 -14.44 -1.92
C TYR A 104 1.04 -15.77 -2.07
N PHE A 105 2.24 -15.90 -1.50
CA PHE A 105 3.17 -17.01 -1.75
C PHE A 105 3.50 -17.85 -0.51
N ASP A 106 3.07 -17.43 0.68
CA ASP A 106 3.34 -18.13 1.93
C ASP A 106 2.25 -17.92 2.98
N ASP A 107 2.35 -18.70 4.07
CA ASP A 107 1.44 -18.66 5.21
C ASP A 107 1.93 -17.75 6.35
N THR A 108 2.85 -16.81 6.07
CA THR A 108 3.44 -15.97 7.11
C THR A 108 2.36 -15.07 7.73
N PRO A 109 2.21 -15.07 9.07
CA PRO A 109 1.22 -14.21 9.73
C PRO A 109 1.53 -12.71 9.54
N GLY A 110 0.48 -11.91 9.34
CA GLY A 110 0.60 -10.48 9.08
C GLY A 110 1.12 -9.63 10.24
N ALA A 111 2.08 -8.75 9.93
CA ALA A 111 2.68 -7.82 10.89
C ALA A 111 1.93 -6.46 10.93
N VAL A 112 0.81 -6.40 11.66
CA VAL A 112 -0.08 -5.21 11.69
C VAL A 112 0.33 -4.09 12.66
N LYS A 113 1.39 -4.27 13.46
CA LYS A 113 1.79 -3.29 14.49
C LYS A 113 2.61 -2.11 13.96
N SER A 114 3.25 -2.26 12.81
CA SER A 114 4.27 -1.32 12.33
C SER A 114 3.80 -0.43 11.17
N HIS A 115 2.83 -0.90 10.40
CA HIS A 115 2.37 -0.30 9.15
C HIS A 115 0.85 -0.12 9.12
N SER A 116 0.39 0.94 8.47
CA SER A 116 -1.03 1.21 8.26
C SER A 116 -1.35 0.81 6.82
N PHE A 117 -1.84 -0.42 6.63
CA PHE A 117 -2.24 -0.92 5.31
C PHE A 117 -3.40 -0.09 4.73
N ASP A 118 -4.41 0.21 5.55
CA ASP A 118 -5.55 1.03 5.16
C ASP A 118 -5.12 2.44 4.71
N LEU A 119 -4.23 3.10 5.47
CA LEU A 119 -3.73 4.42 5.09
C LEU A 119 -2.95 4.38 3.78
N ALA A 120 -2.15 3.35 3.55
CA ALA A 120 -1.41 3.22 2.29
C ALA A 120 -2.37 3.05 1.12
N HIS A 121 -3.40 2.22 1.28
CA HIS A 121 -4.43 2.02 0.29
C HIS A 121 -5.17 3.33 -0.04
N GLU A 122 -5.61 4.08 0.97
CA GLU A 122 -6.23 5.41 0.79
C GLU A 122 -5.30 6.40 0.07
N VAL A 123 -4.02 6.41 0.44
CA VAL A 123 -3.02 7.24 -0.25
C VAL A 123 -2.93 6.87 -1.73
N TYR A 124 -2.90 5.57 -2.07
CA TYR A 124 -2.83 5.15 -3.46
C TYR A 124 -4.07 5.52 -4.26
N HIS A 125 -5.27 5.37 -3.69
CA HIS A 125 -6.51 5.82 -4.33
C HIS A 125 -6.49 7.32 -4.61
N HIS A 126 -6.12 8.14 -3.62
CA HIS A 126 -5.99 9.59 -3.84
C HIS A 126 -4.93 9.96 -4.88
N LEU A 127 -3.84 9.21 -4.99
CA LEU A 127 -2.83 9.43 -6.04
C LEU A 127 -3.33 9.05 -7.44
N CYS A 128 -4.16 8.00 -7.56
CA CYS A 128 -4.79 7.61 -8.82
C CYS A 128 -5.82 8.66 -9.29
N GLU A 129 -6.58 9.23 -8.35
CA GLU A 129 -7.62 10.21 -8.64
C GLU A 129 -7.10 11.64 -8.84
N SER A 130 -5.87 11.93 -8.41
CA SER A 130 -5.32 13.29 -8.45
C SER A 130 -4.64 13.58 -9.80
N PRO A 131 -5.18 14.49 -10.61
CA PRO A 131 -4.60 14.84 -11.91
C PRO A 131 -3.27 15.62 -11.80
N CYS A 132 -2.89 16.05 -10.59
CA CYS A 132 -1.73 16.90 -10.33
C CYS A 132 -0.44 16.11 -10.04
N THR A 133 -0.50 14.78 -9.98
CA THR A 133 0.67 13.94 -9.64
C THR A 133 1.67 13.82 -10.79
N GLY A 134 1.28 14.21 -12.01
CA GLY A 134 2.13 14.15 -13.20
C GLY A 134 2.43 12.75 -13.70
N VAL A 135 1.80 11.72 -13.08
CA VAL A 135 2.00 10.31 -13.38
C VAL A 135 0.63 9.66 -13.52
N ASN A 136 0.42 8.88 -14.58
CA ASN A 136 -0.79 8.09 -14.71
C ASN A 136 -0.64 6.85 -13.82
N MET A 137 -1.39 6.79 -12.73
CA MET A 137 -1.33 5.70 -11.76
C MET A 137 -2.63 4.92 -11.72
N THR A 138 -2.54 3.59 -11.69
CA THR A 138 -3.67 2.68 -11.50
C THR A 138 -3.38 1.69 -10.39
N ILE A 139 -4.39 1.37 -9.58
CA ILE A 139 -4.38 0.27 -8.62
C ILE A 139 -5.30 -0.84 -9.12
N LEU A 140 -4.83 -2.08 -9.05
CA LEU A 140 -5.56 -3.27 -9.49
C LEU A 140 -5.75 -4.18 -8.29
N ASP A 141 -6.99 -4.23 -7.82
CA ASP A 141 -7.49 -5.09 -6.73
C ASP A 141 -8.14 -6.39 -7.24
#